data_AF-A0A812W457-F1
#
_entry.id   AF-A0A812W457-F1
#
_cell.length_a   1.000
_cell.length_b   1.000
_cell.length_c   1.000
_cell.angle_alpha   90.00
_cell.angle_beta   90.00
_cell.angle_gamma   90.00
#
_symmetry.space_group_name_H-M   'P 1'
#
loop_
_entity.id
_entity.type
_entity.pdbx_description
1 polymer ?
#
loop_
_entity_poly.entity_id
_entity_poly.type
_entity_poly.pdbx_seq_one_letter_code
_entity_poly.pdbx_strand_id
1 'polypeptide(L)'
;VRLVQASSGAFAALLGDGSVIAWGAADRGGDCSAVRDQLTNVQHIQATRNAFAAVAADGTVVTWGSGTCGGDSSAVCEQLTDTHILA
;
A
#
# COMPACT_ATOMS: atom_id res chain seq x y z
N VAL A 1 13.96 -6.42 -5.77
CA VAL A 1 13.07 -6.11 -4.61
C VAL A 1 13.81 -5.17 -3.70
N ARG A 2 13.21 -4.03 -3.33
CA ARG A 2 13.76 -3.06 -2.36
C ARG A 2 13.30 -3.39 -0.93
N LEU A 3 12.05 -3.81 -0.77
CA LEU A 3 11.42 -4.10 0.52
C LEU A 3 10.36 -5.20 0.33
N VAL A 4 10.16 -6.02 1.37
CA VAL A 4 8.98 -6.87 1.53
C VAL A 4 8.33 -6.56 2.88
N GLN A 5 7.01 -6.39 2.87
CA GLN A 5 6.19 -6.24 4.06
C GLN A 5 5.21 -7.40 4.18
N ALA A 6 4.85 -7.74 5.41
CA ALA A 6 3.97 -8.88 5.71
C ALA A 6 2.78 -8.44 6.56
N SER A 7 1.58 -8.86 6.15
CA SER A 7 0.39 -8.89 7.00
C SER A 7 0.26 -10.30 7.64
N SER A 8 -0.84 -10.58 8.33
CA SER A 8 -1.06 -11.88 8.99
C SER A 8 -1.16 -13.08 8.02
N GLY A 9 -1.29 -12.85 6.72
CA GLY A 9 -1.38 -13.95 5.73
C GLY A 9 -1.10 -13.54 4.29
N ALA A 10 -0.52 -12.37 4.08
CA ALA A 10 -0.15 -11.88 2.76
C ALA A 10 1.16 -11.10 2.83
N PHE A 11 1.75 -10.87 1.66
CA PHE A 11 2.98 -10.12 1.49
C PHE A 11 2.82 -9.09 0.38
N ALA A 12 3.55 -8.00 0.50
CA ALA A 12 3.70 -7.00 -0.54
C ALA A 12 5.18 -6.69 -0.74
N ALA A 13 5.64 -6.68 -1.99
CA ALA A 13 7.00 -6.31 -2.34
C ALA A 13 7.02 -5.00 -3.13
N LEU A 14 7.91 -4.11 -2.71
CA LEU A 14 8.33 -2.95 -3.50
C LEU A 14 9.48 -3.36 -4.42
N LEU A 15 9.32 -3.18 -5.72
CA LEU A 15 10.31 -3.51 -6.73
C LEU A 15 11.28 -2.35 -6.98
N GLY A 16 12.32 -2.61 -7.78
CA GLY A 16 13.39 -1.63 -8.05
C GLY A 16 12.92 -0.43 -8.88
N ASP A 17 11.86 -0.61 -9.65
CA ASP A 17 11.23 0.40 -10.50
C ASP A 17 10.12 1.20 -9.78
N GLY A 18 9.90 0.95 -8.49
CA GLY A 18 8.85 1.62 -7.72
C GLY A 18 7.46 0.99 -7.87
N SER A 19 7.32 -0.13 -8.59
CA SER A 19 6.07 -0.88 -8.67
C SER A 19 5.89 -1.81 -7.46
N VAL A 20 4.64 -2.20 -7.20
CA VAL A 20 4.27 -3.09 -6.09
C VAL A 20 3.63 -4.37 -6.62
N ILE A 21 4.01 -5.49 -6.03
CA ILE A 21 3.31 -6.78 -6.21
C ILE A 21 2.84 -7.28 -4.84
N ALA A 22 1.66 -7.90 -4.80
CA ALA A 22 1.12 -8.54 -3.61
C ALA A 22 0.85 -10.03 -3.89
N TRP A 23 0.99 -10.87 -2.86
CA TRP A 23 0.65 -12.29 -2.93
C TRP A 23 0.21 -12.84 -1.57
N GLY A 24 -0.47 -13.99 -1.59
CA GLY A 24 -1.03 -14.64 -0.39
C GLY A 24 -2.54 -14.49 -0.31
N ALA A 25 -3.08 -14.42 0.90
CA ALA A 25 -4.53 -14.36 1.11
C ALA A 25 -5.12 -13.00 0.66
N ALA A 26 -6.02 -13.03 -0.33
CA ALA A 26 -6.58 -11.82 -0.94
C ALA A 26 -7.32 -10.93 0.08
N ASP A 27 -8.08 -11.54 1.00
CA ASP A 27 -8.79 -10.87 2.10
C ASP A 27 -7.84 -10.21 3.12
N ARG A 28 -6.54 -10.50 3.04
CA ARG A 28 -5.47 -9.94 3.89
C ARG A 28 -4.51 -9.02 3.13
N GLY A 29 -4.90 -8.58 1.95
CA GLY A 29 -4.12 -7.68 1.09
C GLY A 29 -3.18 -8.40 0.12
N GLY A 30 -3.36 -9.70 -0.10
CA GLY A 30 -2.61 -10.48 -1.09
C GLY A 30 -3.01 -10.21 -2.54
N ASP A 31 -4.06 -9.42 -2.77
CA ASP A 31 -4.46 -8.90 -4.07
C ASP A 31 -4.50 -7.37 -4.03
N CYS A 32 -3.74 -6.72 -4.91
CA CYS A 32 -3.71 -5.26 -5.08
C CYS A 32 -4.18 -4.84 -6.49
N SER A 33 -4.81 -5.75 -7.24
CA SER A 33 -5.23 -5.52 -8.64
C SER A 33 -6.20 -4.34 -8.78
N ALA A 34 -7.10 -4.15 -7.81
CA ALA A 34 -8.07 -3.05 -7.78
C ALA A 34 -7.43 -1.65 -7.68
N VAL A 35 -6.22 -1.55 -7.15
CA VAL A 35 -5.50 -0.27 -6.97
C VAL A 35 -4.18 -0.23 -7.74
N ARG A 36 -3.92 -1.22 -8.60
CA ARG A 36 -2.64 -1.41 -9.29
C ARG A 36 -2.19 -0.15 -10.05
N ASP A 37 -3.12 0.52 -10.72
CA ASP A 37 -2.82 1.71 -11.54
C ASP A 37 -2.45 2.94 -10.69
N GLN A 38 -2.75 2.91 -9.38
CA GLN A 38 -2.38 3.97 -8.43
C GLN A 38 -1.03 3.68 -7.74
N LEU A 39 -0.54 2.44 -7.79
CA LEU A 39 0.71 2.01 -7.15
C LEU A 39 1.93 2.32 -8.04
N THR A 40 2.07 3.58 -8.44
CA THR A 40 3.15 4.09 -9.28
C THR A 40 4.16 4.88 -8.45
N ASN A 41 5.46 4.67 -8.69
CA ASN A 41 6.54 5.38 -7.99
C ASN A 41 6.47 5.28 -6.45
N VAL A 42 6.09 4.11 -5.94
CA VAL A 42 6.01 3.83 -4.50
C VAL A 42 7.40 3.88 -3.86
N GLN A 43 7.51 4.52 -2.70
CA GLN A 43 8.74 4.61 -1.92
C GLN A 43 8.68 3.75 -0.64
N HIS A 44 7.50 3.63 -0.04
CA HIS A 44 7.30 2.89 1.20
C HIS A 44 6.04 2.05 1.16
N ILE A 45 6.09 0.90 1.81
CA ILE A 45 4.92 0.06 2.11
C ILE A 45 4.91 -0.17 3.61
N GLN A 46 3.73 -0.12 4.21
CA GLN A 46 3.48 -0.54 5.59
C GLN A 46 2.32 -1.53 5.62
N ALA A 47 2.38 -2.48 6.55
CA ALA A 47 1.36 -3.49 6.74
C ALA A 47 0.63 -3.29 8.07
N THR A 48 -0.68 -3.55 8.06
CA THR A 48 -1.47 -3.78 9.28
C THR A 48 -1.75 -5.26 9.44
N ARG A 49 -2.72 -5.64 10.29
CA ARG A 49 -3.09 -7.04 10.48
C ARG A 49 -3.48 -7.72 9.16
N ASN A 50 -4.29 -7.07 8.31
CA ASN A 50 -4.86 -7.64 7.09
C ASN A 50 -4.95 -6.61 5.93
N ALA A 51 -4.19 -5.53 5.98
CA ALA A 51 -4.19 -4.49 4.95
C ALA A 51 -2.79 -3.91 4.78
N PHE A 52 -2.63 -3.09 3.74
CA PHE A 52 -1.39 -2.37 3.45
C PHE A 52 -1.67 -0.93 3.07
N ALA A 53 -0.68 -0.07 3.29
CA ALA A 53 -0.62 1.29 2.78
C ALA A 53 0.69 1.49 2.02
N ALA A 54 0.62 2.05 0.82
CA ALA A 54 1.77 2.48 0.03
C ALA A 54 1.82 4.01 0.00
N VAL A 55 3.03 4.55 0.13
CA VAL A 55 3.31 5.99 -0.02
C VAL A 55 4.09 6.19 -1.30
N ALA A 56 3.52 6.95 -2.24
CA ALA A 56 4.15 7.33 -3.50
C ALA A 56 5.08 8.54 -3.33
N ALA A 57 5.98 8.74 -4.30
CA ALA A 57 6.94 9.84 -4.28
C ALA A 57 6.31 11.24 -4.25
N ASP A 58 5.08 11.36 -4.75
CA ASP A 58 4.29 12.60 -4.73
C ASP A 58 3.58 12.85 -3.39
N GLY A 59 3.73 11.94 -2.41
CA GLY A 59 3.08 12.03 -1.11
C GLY A 59 1.69 11.39 -1.06
N THR A 60 1.18 10.84 -2.17
CA THR A 60 -0.10 10.14 -2.21
C THR A 60 -0.04 8.83 -1.44
N VAL A 61 -1.09 8.54 -0.68
CA VAL A 61 -1.27 7.26 0.02
C VAL A 61 -2.34 6.41 -0.66
N VAL A 62 -1.98 5.16 -0.99
CA VAL A 62 -2.89 4.15 -1.56
C VAL A 62 -3.01 3.00 -0.57
N THR A 63 -4.24 2.60 -0.23
CA THR A 63 -4.51 1.49 0.69
C THR A 63 -5.18 0.32 -0.03
N TRP A 64 -4.95 -0.90 0.44
CA TRP A 64 -5.66 -2.10 -0.04
C TRP A 64 -5.71 -3.19 1.03
N GLY A 65 -6.58 -4.18 0.81
CA GLY A 65 -6.85 -5.27 1.75
C GLY A 65 -8.11 -5.04 2.56
N SER A 66 -8.16 -5.56 3.78
CA SER A 66 -9.37 -5.49 4.61
C SER A 66 -9.68 -4.06 5.07
N GLY A 67 -10.85 -3.53 4.68
CA GLY A 67 -11.30 -2.19 5.07
C GLY A 67 -11.37 -1.97 6.58
N THR A 68 -11.78 -2.98 7.35
CA THR A 68 -11.80 -2.92 8.83
C THR A 68 -10.41 -2.91 9.47
N CYS A 69 -9.36 -3.21 8.69
CA CYS A 69 -7.97 -3.15 9.11
C CYS A 69 -7.20 -1.99 8.44
N GLY A 70 -7.91 -0.99 7.89
CA GLY A 70 -7.31 0.20 7.26
C GLY A 70 -7.07 0.07 5.76
N GLY A 71 -7.67 -0.91 5.09
CA GLY A 71 -7.60 -1.10 3.63
C GLY A 71 -8.51 -0.18 2.82
N ASP A 72 -9.29 0.68 3.46
CA ASP A 72 -10.14 1.70 2.83
C ASP A 72 -9.83 3.08 3.43
N SER A 73 -9.07 3.88 2.69
CA SER A 73 -8.75 5.27 3.03
C SER A 73 -9.59 6.30 2.26
N SER A 74 -10.66 5.89 1.58
CA SER A 74 -11.46 6.77 0.71
C SER A 74 -12.05 7.97 1.45
N ALA A 75 -12.46 7.79 2.70
CA ALA A 75 -13.03 8.86 3.53
C ALA A 75 -12.04 9.98 3.88
N VAL A 76 -10.74 9.74 3.74
CA VAL A 76 -9.66 10.69 4.07
C VAL A 76 -8.67 10.88 2.92
N CYS A 77 -9.02 10.46 1.71
CA CYS A 77 -8.07 10.46 0.58
C CYS A 77 -7.52 11.86 0.29
N GLU A 78 -8.34 12.91 0.37
CA GLU A 78 -7.94 14.31 0.19
C GLU A 78 -7.01 14.83 1.30
N GLN A 79 -6.99 14.19 2.46
CA GLN A 79 -6.08 14.54 3.57
C GLN A 79 -4.72 13.83 3.46
N LEU A 80 -4.59 12.88 2.54
CA LEU A 80 -3.41 12.01 2.38
C LEU A 80 -2.63 12.29 1.08
N THR A 81 -2.75 13.48 0.50
CA THR A 81 -2.10 13.86 -0.77
C THR A 81 -0.82 14.69 -0.62
N ASP A 82 -0.42 15.03 0.60
CA ASP A 82 0.78 15.85 0.87
C ASP A 82 1.50 15.34 2.12
N THR A 83 1.87 14.05 2.12
CA THR A 83 2.56 13.42 3.26
C THR A 83 4.07 13.71 3.31
N HIS A 84 4.55 14.73 2.58
CA HIS A 84 5.94 15.16 2.70
C HIS A 84 6.19 15.69 4.12
N ILE A 85 6.94 14.91 4.90
CA ILE A 85 7.55 15.39 6.14
C ILE A 85 8.44 16.58 5.75
N LEU A 86 8.11 17.78 6.24
CA LEU A 86 9.02 18.92 6.22
C LEU A 86 10.37 18.44 6.81
N ALA A 87 11.40 18.42 5.97
CA ALA A 87 12.78 18.20 6.40
C ALA A 87 13.28 19.39 7.25
#